data_AF-A0A1V6EDX3-F1
#
_entry.id   AF-A0A1V6EDX3-F1
#
_cell.length_a   1.000
_cell.length_b   1.000
_cell.length_c   1.000
_cell.angle_alpha   90.00
_cell.angle_beta   90.00
_cell.angle_gamma   90.00
#
_symmetry.space_group_name_H-M   'P 1'
#
loop_
_entity.id
_entity.type
_entity.pdbx_description
1 polymer ?
#
loop_
_entity_poly.entity_id
_entity_poly.type
_entity_poly.pdbx_seq_one_letter_code
_entity_poly.pdbx_strand_id
1 'polypeptide(L)'
;MARAITGEVTFELRRGNDYSILNTESPNLTYQPERLSMEKVEDAPFTPLDRIGQLTMRNLDIVDTRQKLGIYAKTGLLSLGSGADMLRLDGGRKDGKGG
;
A
#
# COMPACT_ATOMS: atom_id res chain seq x y z
N MET A 1 -20.22 -16.24 9.58
CA MET A 1 -19.51 -17.54 9.50
C MET A 1 -18.01 -17.27 9.47
N ALA A 2 -17.20 -17.98 10.26
CA ALA A 2 -15.75 -17.77 10.41
C ALA A 2 -14.95 -19.06 10.13
N ARG A 3 -15.36 -19.87 9.15
CA ARG A 3 -14.86 -21.24 8.93
C ARG A 3 -13.38 -21.33 8.52
N ALA A 4 -12.82 -20.26 7.97
CA ALA A 4 -11.43 -20.23 7.53
C ALA A 4 -10.44 -19.84 8.65
N ILE A 5 -10.94 -19.26 9.75
CA ILE A 5 -10.11 -18.78 10.87
C ILE A 5 -9.91 -19.96 11.84
N THR A 6 -8.91 -20.79 11.54
CA THR A 6 -8.50 -21.94 12.34
C THR A 6 -6.99 -21.93 12.45
N GLY A 7 -6.44 -21.88 13.66
CA GLY A 7 -5.01 -21.81 13.90
C GLY A 7 -4.68 -21.33 15.32
N GLU A 8 -3.40 -21.11 15.57
CA GLU A 8 -2.87 -20.64 16.84
C GLU A 8 -2.02 -19.37 16.65
N VAL A 9 -2.11 -18.46 17.62
CA VAL A 9 -1.26 -17.26 17.68
C VAL A 9 -0.59 -17.24 19.05
N THR A 10 0.74 -17.18 19.06
CA THR A 10 1.53 -17.03 20.28
C THR A 10 1.85 -15.56 20.48
N PHE A 11 1.59 -15.02 21.67
CA PHE A 11 1.87 -13.63 21.99
C PHE A 11 2.51 -13.47 23.37
N GLU A 12 3.36 -12.46 23.49
CA GLU A 12 3.97 -12.01 24.74
C GLU A 12 3.18 -10.81 25.26
N LEU A 13 2.72 -10.86 26.51
CA LEU A 13 2.03 -9.75 27.17
C LEU A 13 2.98 -9.03 28.12
N ARG A 14 2.94 -7.69 28.10
CA ARG A 14 3.69 -6.84 29.02
C ARG A 14 2.73 -6.02 29.90
N ARG A 15 2.53 -4.72 29.66
CA ARG A 15 1.64 -3.87 30.46
C ARG A 15 0.54 -3.23 29.63
N GLY A 16 -0.70 -3.37 30.08
CA GLY A 16 -1.86 -2.82 29.37
C GLY A 16 -1.97 -3.44 27.97
N ASN A 17 -1.94 -2.58 26.94
CA ASN A 17 -2.01 -3.00 25.53
C ASN A 17 -0.63 -3.23 24.90
N ASP A 18 0.43 -3.32 25.72
CA ASP A 18 1.76 -3.65 25.24
C ASP A 18 1.90 -5.17 25.09
N TYR A 19 1.93 -5.64 23.84
CA TYR A 19 2.11 -7.04 23.49
C TYR A 19 2.92 -7.19 22.19
N SER A 20 3.54 -8.36 22.01
CA SER A 20 4.21 -8.74 20.76
C SER A 20 3.67 -10.08 20.28
N ILE A 21 3.38 -10.19 18.98
CA ILE A 21 3.07 -11.49 18.36
C ILE A 21 4.40 -12.20 18.13
N LEU A 22 4.54 -13.39 18.71
CA LEU A 22 5.75 -14.20 18.60
C LEU A 22 5.65 -15.20 17.45
N ASN A 23 4.48 -15.80 17.26
CA ASN A 23 4.27 -16.81 16.23
C ASN A 23 2.81 -16.85 15.76
N THR A 24 2.58 -17.35 14.55
CA THR A 24 1.25 -17.54 13.97
C THR A 24 1.26 -18.78 13.09
N GLU A 25 0.43 -19.77 13.45
CA GLU A 25 0.35 -21.04 12.76
C GLU A 25 -1.09 -21.31 12.33
N SER A 26 -1.29 -21.64 11.07
CA SER A 26 -2.59 -22.06 10.57
C SER A 26 -2.43 -22.91 9.30
N PRO A 27 -3.21 -24.00 9.16
CA PRO A 27 -3.26 -24.76 7.91
C PRO A 27 -3.88 -23.96 6.75
N ASN A 28 -4.55 -22.84 7.04
CA ASN A 28 -5.25 -22.02 6.07
C ASN A 28 -4.47 -20.73 5.71
N LEU A 29 -3.18 -20.62 6.07
CA LEU A 29 -2.37 -19.46 5.71
C LEU A 29 -2.19 -19.37 4.19
N THR A 30 -2.60 -18.24 3.63
CA THR A 30 -2.19 -17.84 2.27
C THR A 30 -0.80 -17.22 2.25
N TYR A 31 -0.24 -16.86 3.41
CA TYR A 31 1.15 -16.47 3.54
C TYR A 31 2.05 -17.70 3.47
N GLN A 32 2.82 -17.80 2.38
CA GLN A 32 3.67 -18.93 2.05
C GLN A 32 4.94 -18.37 1.37
N PRO A 33 5.98 -17.98 2.14
CA PRO A 33 7.15 -17.28 1.61
C PRO A 33 7.93 -18.12 0.59
N GLU A 34 7.91 -19.44 0.73
CA GLU A 34 8.52 -20.39 -0.22
C GLU A 34 7.96 -20.26 -1.63
N ARG A 35 6.67 -19.89 -1.77
CA ARG A 35 6.05 -19.66 -3.09
C ARG A 35 6.55 -18.40 -3.78
N LEU A 36 7.17 -17.47 -3.05
CA LEU A 36 7.74 -16.24 -3.58
C LEU A 36 9.27 -16.30 -3.66
N SER A 37 9.86 -17.45 -3.37
CA SER A 37 11.32 -17.63 -3.44
C SER A 37 11.82 -17.50 -4.88
N MET A 38 12.99 -16.90 -5.01
CA MET A 38 13.70 -16.69 -6.28
C MET A 38 14.99 -17.51 -6.37
N GLU A 39 15.27 -18.35 -5.37
CA GLU A 39 16.54 -19.09 -5.28
C GLU A 39 16.65 -20.22 -6.32
N LYS A 40 15.53 -20.86 -6.68
CA LYS A 40 15.45 -21.86 -7.74
C LYS A 40 14.54 -21.34 -8.85
N VAL A 41 15.13 -21.03 -10.00
CA VAL A 41 14.46 -20.31 -11.08
C VAL A 41 13.42 -21.20 -11.80
N GLU A 42 13.55 -22.52 -11.76
CA GLU A 42 12.62 -23.45 -12.44
C GLU A 42 11.21 -23.44 -11.83
N ASP A 43 11.08 -23.16 -10.53
CA ASP A 43 9.81 -23.13 -9.79
C ASP A 43 9.34 -21.69 -9.49
N ALA A 44 10.02 -20.67 -10.02
CA ALA A 44 9.73 -19.28 -9.69
C ALA A 44 8.34 -18.88 -10.22
N PRO A 45 7.47 -18.27 -9.40
CA PRO A 45 6.11 -17.90 -9.80
C PRO A 45 6.05 -16.78 -10.85
N PHE A 46 7.12 -16.01 -11.00
CA PHE A 46 7.25 -14.93 -11.97
C PHE A 46 8.73 -14.63 -12.25
N THR A 47 9.00 -14.10 -13.43
CA THR A 47 10.31 -13.64 -13.87
C THR A 47 10.44 -12.12 -13.72
N PRO A 48 11.66 -11.55 -13.78
CA PRO A 48 11.83 -10.09 -13.84
C PRO A 48 11.06 -9.43 -14.99
N LEU A 49 10.94 -10.11 -16.14
CA LEU A 49 10.24 -9.58 -17.32
C LEU A 49 8.73 -9.45 -17.07
N ASP A 50 8.13 -10.39 -16.33
CA ASP A 50 6.71 -10.34 -15.98
C ASP A 50 6.41 -9.10 -15.13
N ARG A 51 7.33 -8.73 -14.23
CA ARG A 51 7.20 -7.50 -13.45
C ARG A 51 7.27 -6.24 -14.32
N ILE A 52 8.15 -6.21 -15.32
CA ILE A 52 8.22 -5.10 -16.29
C ILE A 52 6.93 -5.00 -17.11
N GLY A 53 6.38 -6.13 -17.56
CA GLY A 53 5.07 -6.18 -18.22
C GLY A 53 3.98 -5.60 -17.33
N GLN A 54 3.91 -6.03 -16.07
CA GLN A 54 2.94 -5.52 -15.09
C GLN A 54 3.06 -4.02 -14.85
N LEU A 55 4.28 -3.46 -14.80
CA LEU A 55 4.51 -2.03 -14.67
C LEU A 55 4.10 -1.25 -15.93
N THR A 56 4.39 -1.80 -17.10
CA THR A 56 4.07 -1.17 -18.39
C THR A 56 2.58 -0.96 -18.57
N MET A 57 1.76 -1.92 -18.13
CA MET A 57 0.29 -1.82 -18.18
C MET A 57 -0.28 -0.67 -17.32
N ARG A 58 0.49 -0.11 -16.38
CA ARG A 58 0.08 1.05 -15.58
C ARG A 58 0.34 2.40 -16.27
N ASN A 59 1.10 2.44 -17.36
CA ASN A 59 1.54 3.71 -17.95
C ASN A 59 0.40 4.60 -18.45
N LEU A 60 -0.64 4.03 -19.10
CA LEU A 60 -1.78 4.83 -19.60
C LEU A 60 -2.54 5.51 -18.46
N ASP A 61 -2.88 4.75 -17.41
CA ASP A 61 -3.54 5.26 -16.20
C ASP A 61 -2.70 6.33 -15.48
N ILE A 62 -1.38 6.18 -15.46
CA ILE A 62 -0.45 7.18 -14.90
C ILE A 62 -0.48 8.48 -15.71
N VAL A 63 -0.48 8.40 -17.04
CA VAL A 63 -0.54 9.59 -17.92
C VAL A 63 -1.87 10.32 -17.72
N ASP A 64 -2.98 9.58 -17.71
CA ASP A 64 -4.32 10.15 -17.49
C ASP A 64 -4.43 10.83 -16.12
N THR A 65 -3.87 10.20 -15.08
CA THR A 65 -3.84 10.78 -13.74
C THR A 65 -3.00 12.05 -13.69
N ARG A 66 -1.83 12.08 -14.34
CA ARG A 66 -1.00 13.30 -14.46
C ARG A 66 -1.72 14.42 -15.19
N GLN A 67 -2.46 14.12 -16.25
CA GLN A 67 -3.28 15.10 -16.95
C GLN A 67 -4.39 15.64 -16.05
N LYS A 68 -5.12 14.79 -15.32
CA LYS A 68 -6.16 15.22 -14.37
C LYS A 68 -5.62 16.12 -13.27
N LEU A 69 -4.45 15.77 -12.72
CA LEU A 69 -3.74 16.60 -11.75
C LEU A 69 -3.42 18.00 -12.31
N GLY A 70 -2.98 18.09 -13.56
CA GLY A 70 -2.79 19.37 -14.25
C GLY A 70 -4.09 20.16 -14.43
N ILE A 71 -5.22 19.50 -14.68
CA ILE A 71 -6.54 20.15 -14.75
C ILE A 71 -6.92 20.71 -13.38
N TYR A 72 -6.81 19.92 -12.32
CA TYR A 72 -7.17 20.35 -10.97
C TYR A 72 -6.30 21.51 -10.46
N ALA A 73 -5.03 21.56 -10.86
CA ALA A 73 -4.18 22.73 -10.60
C ALA A 73 -4.68 23.99 -11.34
N LYS A 74 -5.06 23.86 -12.62
CA LYS A 74 -5.61 24.98 -13.41
C LYS A 74 -6.96 25.49 -12.89
N THR A 75 -7.81 24.60 -12.38
CA THR A 75 -9.12 24.98 -11.82
C THR A 75 -9.04 25.49 -10.38
N GLY A 76 -7.84 25.65 -9.83
CA GLY A 76 -7.62 26.18 -8.48
C GLY A 76 -7.99 25.23 -7.34
N LEU A 77 -8.19 23.94 -7.62
CA LEU A 77 -8.48 22.92 -6.61
C LEU A 77 -7.22 22.35 -5.97
N LEU A 78 -6.09 22.44 -6.66
CA LEU A 78 -4.78 22.00 -6.18
C LEU A 78 -3.77 23.15 -6.20
N SER A 79 -3.00 23.28 -5.13
CA SER A 79 -1.85 24.20 -5.05
C SER A 79 -0.53 23.45 -5.26
N LEU A 80 0.47 24.11 -5.83
CA LEU A 80 1.83 23.56 -5.90
C LEU A 80 2.41 23.52 -4.49
N GLY A 81 2.71 22.32 -3.99
CA GLY A 81 3.32 22.14 -2.68
C GLY A 81 4.77 22.63 -2.65
N SER A 82 5.18 23.29 -1.56
CA SER A 82 6.60 23.55 -1.33
C SER A 82 7.30 22.28 -0.81
N GLY A 83 8.21 21.73 -1.63
CA GLY A 83 9.07 20.58 -1.31
C GLY A 83 8.61 19.25 -1.94
N ALA A 84 9.46 18.68 -2.80
CA ALA A 84 9.28 17.45 -3.60
C ALA A 84 7.92 17.34 -4.34
N ASP A 85 7.66 18.34 -5.19
CA ASP A 85 7.06 18.22 -6.53
C ASP A 85 5.73 17.45 -6.69
N MET A 86 4.87 17.42 -5.67
CA MET A 86 3.49 16.93 -5.81
C MET A 86 2.46 17.97 -5.36
N LEU A 87 1.35 18.01 -6.09
CA LEU A 87 0.21 18.88 -5.87
C LEU A 87 -0.46 18.59 -4.52
N ARG A 88 -0.87 19.64 -3.81
CA ARG A 88 -1.58 19.57 -2.54
C ARG A 88 -3.04 19.96 -2.74
N LEU A 89 -3.93 19.28 -2.02
CA LEU A 89 -5.32 19.71 -1.90
C LEU A 89 -5.35 21.09 -1.22
N ASP A 90 -6.07 22.03 -1.81
CA ASP A 90 -6.32 23.32 -1.15
C ASP A 90 -7.40 23.09 -0.08
N GLY A 91 -6.96 22.65 1.09
CA GLY A 91 -7.82 22.44 2.25
C GLY A 91 -8.40 23.77 2.70
N GLY A 92 -9.72 23.91 2.60
CA GLY A 92 -10.46 25.10 2.98
C GLY A 92 -9.97 25.71 4.29
N ARG A 93 -9.48 26.94 4.19
CA ARG A 93 -9.13 27.81 5.30
C ARG A 93 -10.34 27.95 6.22
N LYS A 94 -10.42 27.11 7.26
CA LYS A 94 -11.20 27.45 8.45
C LYS A 94 -10.39 28.53 9.16
N ASP A 95 -10.72 29.78 8.85
CA ASP A 95 -10.40 30.93 9.69
C ASP A 95 -11.08 30.72 11.05
N GLY A 96 -10.41 29.98 11.92
CA GLY A 96 -10.71 29.93 13.35
C GLY A 96 -10.22 31.20 14.00
N LYS A 97 -10.91 32.32 13.77
CA LYS A 97 -10.94 33.42 14.74
C LYS A 97 -11.81 32.96 15.91
N GLY A 98 -11.19 32.29 16.87
CA GLY A 98 -11.69 32.19 18.25
C GLY A 98 -11.03 33.29 19.07
N GLY A 99 -11.83 34.02 19.85
CA GLY A 99 -11.45 35.21 20.61
C GLY A 99 -10.55 34.97 21.82
#